data_AF-A0A7J7SBB0-F1
#
_entry.id   AF-A0A7J7SBB0-F1
#
_cell.length_a   1.000
_cell.length_b   1.000
_cell.length_c   1.000
_cell.angle_alpha   90.00
_cell.angle_beta   90.00
_cell.angle_gamma   90.00
#
_symmetry.space_group_name_H-M   'P 1'
#
loop_
_entity.id
_entity.type
_entity.pdbx_description
1 polymer ?
#
loop_
_entity_poly.entity_id
_entity_poly.type
_entity_poly.pdbx_seq_one_letter_code
_entity_poly.pdbx_strand_id
1 'polypeptide(L)'
;MNSLSSESRFHSLPFSLNHKFNPVSLPKDLPDREWRHSCVPCQKMELFAVLCIETSHYVAFVKYGRDDSAWLFFDSMADRDGGQNGFNIPQVTPCPEVREYLKMSPEDLHSLDTRRIQGCARRLLCDAYMCMYQSPTMSLYK
;
A
#
# COMPACT_ATOMS: atom_id res chain seq x y z
N MET A 1 -1.93 -22.47 21.30
CA MET A 1 -3.29 -22.71 21.83
C MET A 1 -3.94 -21.36 22.07
N ASN A 2 -4.99 -21.00 21.30
CA ASN A 2 -6.02 -19.98 21.63
C ASN A 2 -7.00 -19.66 20.47
N SER A 3 -6.84 -20.21 19.26
CA SER A 3 -7.78 -19.95 18.15
C SER A 3 -9.08 -20.78 18.22
N LEU A 4 -9.02 -22.01 18.72
CA LEU A 4 -10.20 -22.90 18.80
C LEU A 4 -11.21 -22.49 19.87
N SER A 5 -10.82 -21.70 20.88
CA SER A 5 -11.72 -21.33 22.00
C SER A 5 -12.60 -20.11 21.75
N SER A 6 -12.29 -19.30 20.74
CA SER A 6 -13.05 -18.11 20.37
C SER A 6 -14.16 -18.41 19.37
N GLU A 7 -13.92 -19.34 18.43
CA GLU A 7 -14.88 -19.71 17.39
C GLU A 7 -16.13 -20.37 17.98
N SER A 8 -15.96 -21.32 18.92
CA SER A 8 -17.07 -22.01 19.58
C SER A 8 -17.94 -21.05 20.40
N ARG A 9 -17.35 -19.97 20.94
CA ARG A 9 -18.09 -18.95 21.68
C ARG A 9 -18.85 -18.03 20.75
N PHE A 10 -18.27 -17.64 19.61
CA PHE A 10 -18.96 -16.78 18.66
C PHE A 10 -20.19 -17.48 18.09
N HIS A 11 -20.10 -18.77 17.73
CA HIS A 11 -21.23 -19.56 17.20
C HIS A 11 -22.22 -20.04 18.26
N SER A 12 -21.96 -19.76 19.54
CA SER A 12 -22.94 -19.97 20.61
C SER A 12 -23.86 -18.75 20.84
N LEU A 13 -23.59 -17.62 20.16
CA LEU A 13 -24.42 -16.41 20.28
C LEU A 13 -25.72 -16.57 19.48
N PRO A 14 -26.87 -16.10 19.99
CA PRO A 14 -28.18 -16.32 19.36
C PRO A 14 -28.25 -15.90 17.88
N PHE A 15 -27.53 -14.84 17.50
CA PHE A 15 -27.54 -14.30 16.13
C PHE A 15 -26.64 -15.06 15.14
N SER A 16 -25.76 -15.94 15.62
CA SER A 16 -24.76 -16.66 14.81
C SER A 16 -24.93 -18.17 14.85
N LEU A 17 -25.98 -18.67 15.52
CA LEU A 17 -26.29 -20.11 15.66
C LEU A 17 -26.41 -20.84 14.32
N ASN A 18 -26.89 -20.16 13.28
CA ASN A 18 -27.07 -20.72 11.94
C ASN A 18 -25.89 -20.41 10.99
N HIS A 19 -24.82 -19.75 11.47
CA HIS A 19 -23.68 -19.42 10.63
C HIS A 19 -22.86 -20.67 10.32
N LYS A 20 -22.79 -21.03 9.04
CA LYS A 20 -21.92 -22.12 8.56
C LYS A 20 -20.54 -21.54 8.25
N PHE A 21 -19.54 -21.93 9.04
CA PHE A 21 -18.14 -21.63 8.73
C PHE A 21 -17.52 -22.74 7.88
N ASN A 22 -16.58 -22.37 7.03
CA ASN A 22 -15.77 -23.32 6.28
C ASN A 22 -14.33 -23.27 6.82
N PRO A 23 -13.69 -24.41 7.09
CA PRO A 23 -12.29 -24.43 7.45
C PRO A 23 -11.45 -23.87 6.30
N VAL A 24 -10.53 -22.97 6.62
CA VAL A 24 -9.59 -22.43 5.65
C VAL A 24 -8.59 -23.52 5.30
N SER A 25 -8.46 -23.83 4.01
CA SER A 25 -7.46 -24.79 3.53
C SER A 25 -6.07 -24.18 3.58
N LEU A 26 -5.12 -24.94 4.11
CA LEU A 26 -3.70 -24.58 4.04
C LEU A 26 -3.11 -25.07 2.71
N PRO A 27 -2.15 -24.33 2.12
CA PRO A 27 -1.38 -24.82 0.99
C PRO A 27 -0.68 -26.14 1.33
N LYS A 28 -0.64 -27.08 0.38
CA LYS A 28 -0.09 -28.43 0.58
C LYS A 28 1.43 -28.45 0.78
N ASP A 29 2.12 -27.41 0.30
CA ASP A 29 3.58 -27.30 0.32
C ASP A 29 4.13 -26.76 1.65
N LEU A 30 3.27 -26.54 2.64
CA LEU A 30 3.66 -26.07 3.96
C LEU A 30 4.21 -27.23 4.81
N PRO A 31 5.40 -27.11 5.45
CA PRO A 31 5.98 -28.20 6.22
C PRO A 31 5.16 -28.54 7.48
N ASP A 32 4.67 -29.78 7.52
CA ASP A 32 3.75 -30.36 8.52
C ASP A 32 4.31 -30.35 9.97
N ARG A 33 5.61 -30.14 10.15
CA ARG A 33 6.32 -30.39 11.41
C ARG A 33 6.45 -29.18 12.35
N GLU A 34 6.24 -27.95 11.88
CA GLU A 34 6.37 -26.73 12.70
C GLU A 34 5.09 -26.37 13.47
N TRP A 35 3.97 -27.02 13.16
CA TRP A 35 2.63 -26.53 13.49
C TRP A 35 1.98 -27.10 14.74
N ARG A 36 2.56 -28.13 15.37
CA ARG A 36 1.95 -28.70 16.58
C ARG A 36 1.87 -27.69 17.73
N HIS A 37 2.50 -26.51 17.61
CA HIS A 37 2.49 -25.48 18.65
C HIS A 37 2.30 -24.01 18.20
N SER A 38 2.36 -23.63 16.92
CA SER A 38 2.54 -22.20 16.56
C SER A 38 1.81 -21.73 15.30
N CYS A 39 1.39 -20.46 15.35
CA CYS A 39 0.62 -19.60 14.42
C CYS A 39 0.73 -19.81 12.89
N VAL A 40 -0.32 -19.39 12.17
CA VAL A 40 -0.32 -19.24 10.70
C VAL A 40 0.80 -18.31 10.24
N PRO A 41 1.64 -18.71 9.25
CA PRO A 41 2.69 -17.85 8.73
C PRO A 41 2.04 -16.61 8.10
N CYS A 42 2.32 -15.46 8.71
CA CYS A 42 1.89 -14.16 8.22
C CYS A 42 3.06 -13.51 7.49
N GLN A 43 2.94 -13.36 6.18
CA GLN A 43 3.89 -12.57 5.40
C GLN A 43 3.39 -11.14 5.31
N LYS A 44 4.14 -10.21 5.92
CA LYS A 44 3.90 -8.78 5.72
C LYS A 44 4.50 -8.36 4.39
N MET A 45 3.77 -7.53 3.64
CA MET A 45 4.27 -6.88 2.43
C MET A 45 4.43 -5.38 2.69
N GLU A 46 5.36 -4.76 1.97
CA GLU A 46 5.59 -3.32 2.03
C GLU A 46 5.14 -2.65 0.72
N LEU A 47 4.51 -1.48 0.84
CA LEU A 47 4.20 -0.62 -0.29
C LEU A 47 5.51 0.00 -0.79
N PHE A 48 5.83 -0.18 -2.07
CA PHE A 48 7.05 0.38 -2.66
C PHE A 48 6.79 1.30 -3.85
N ALA A 49 5.64 1.22 -4.50
CA ALA A 49 5.27 2.15 -5.56
C ALA A 49 3.75 2.35 -5.65
N VAL A 50 3.35 3.55 -6.07
CA VAL A 50 1.97 3.88 -6.43
C VAL A 50 1.96 4.54 -7.79
N LEU A 51 1.21 3.97 -8.72
CA LEU A 51 0.94 4.55 -10.02
C LEU A 51 -0.33 5.39 -9.92
N CYS A 52 -0.26 6.65 -10.34
CA CYS A 52 -1.35 7.61 -10.24
C CYS A 52 -1.76 8.15 -11.61
N ILE A 53 -3.05 8.47 -11.79
CA ILE A 53 -3.62 9.09 -13.00
C ILE A 53 -4.82 9.95 -12.62
N GLU A 54 -4.77 11.24 -12.97
CA GLU A 54 -5.90 12.16 -12.73
C GLU A 54 -6.89 12.07 -13.91
N THR A 55 -6.39 12.07 -15.14
CA THR A 55 -7.22 12.00 -16.36
C THR A 55 -6.62 11.06 -17.40
N SER A 56 -5.48 11.42 -18.00
CA SER A 56 -4.83 10.67 -19.08
C SER A 56 -3.33 10.50 -18.92
N HIS A 57 -2.72 11.18 -17.94
CA HIS A 57 -1.28 11.18 -17.71
C HIS A 57 -0.90 10.40 -16.46
N TYR A 58 -0.17 9.30 -16.65
CA TYR A 58 0.35 8.49 -15.57
C TYR A 58 1.62 9.11 -14.97
N VAL A 59 1.67 9.13 -13.65
CA VAL A 59 2.86 9.48 -12.86
C VAL A 59 3.09 8.41 -11.79
N ALA A 60 4.30 8.36 -11.24
CA ALA A 60 4.65 7.35 -10.26
C ALA A 60 5.20 7.97 -8.97
N PHE A 61 4.79 7.39 -7.85
CA PHE A 61 5.43 7.57 -6.55
C PHE A 61 6.21 6.30 -6.24
N VAL A 62 7.47 6.44 -5.86
CA VAL A 62 8.35 5.30 -5.57
C VAL A 62 9.01 5.50 -4.22
N LYS A 63 8.92 4.49 -3.35
CA LYS A 63 9.62 4.42 -2.08
C LYS A 63 11.01 3.83 -2.32
N TYR A 64 12.05 4.62 -2.08
CA TYR A 64 13.44 4.25 -2.36
C TYR A 64 14.23 3.79 -1.13
N GLY A 65 13.63 3.86 0.05
CA GLY A 65 14.25 3.47 1.32
C GLY A 65 13.23 3.15 2.39
N ARG A 66 13.69 2.68 3.55
CA ARG A 66 12.80 2.30 4.67
C ARG A 66 12.16 3.50 5.37
N ASP A 67 12.85 4.64 5.37
CA ASP A 67 12.38 5.86 6.01
C ASP A 67 11.02 6.31 5.45
N ASP A 68 10.15 6.83 6.30
CA ASP A 68 8.82 7.26 5.89
C ASP A 68 8.85 8.43 4.90
N SER A 69 9.93 9.24 4.91
CA SER A 69 10.17 10.34 3.99
C SER A 69 10.83 9.93 2.68
N ALA A 70 11.22 8.66 2.53
CA ALA A 70 11.96 8.18 1.37
C ALA A 70 11.06 7.95 0.14
N TRP A 71 10.40 9.01 -0.32
CA TRP A 71 9.54 9.03 -1.49
C TRP A 71 10.10 9.91 -2.61
N LEU A 72 9.98 9.42 -3.83
CA LEU A 72 10.24 10.15 -5.06
C LEU A 72 8.95 10.23 -5.88
N PHE A 73 8.73 11.38 -6.50
CA PHE A 73 7.72 11.61 -7.52
C PHE A 73 8.40 11.60 -8.90
N PHE A 74 7.88 10.81 -9.82
CA PHE A 74 8.35 10.71 -11.19
C PHE A 74 7.27 11.14 -12.17
N ASP A 75 7.63 12.08 -13.03
CA ASP A 75 6.81 12.53 -14.16
C ASP A 75 7.65 12.44 -15.44
N SER A 76 7.20 11.63 -16.40
CA SER A 76 7.87 11.41 -17.68
C SER A 76 7.73 12.58 -18.66
N MET A 77 6.80 13.49 -18.40
CA MET A 77 6.48 14.64 -19.24
C MET A 77 6.41 15.93 -18.40
N ALA A 78 7.31 16.06 -17.43
CA ALA A 78 7.36 17.19 -16.49
C ALA A 78 7.64 18.53 -17.18
N ASP A 79 8.46 18.52 -18.22
CA ASP A 79 8.78 19.69 -19.03
C ASP A 79 8.98 19.30 -20.50
N ARG A 80 9.09 20.28 -21.39
CA ARG A 80 9.30 20.09 -22.83
C ARG A 80 10.26 21.14 -23.37
N ASP A 81 11.28 20.67 -24.08
CA ASP A 81 12.15 21.54 -24.87
C ASP A 81 11.69 21.55 -26.33
N GLY A 82 11.50 22.74 -26.88
CA GLY A 82 11.05 22.97 -28.25
C GLY A 82 9.54 22.78 -28.51
N GLY A 83 9.12 23.12 -29.73
CA GLY A 83 7.74 23.06 -30.20
C GLY A 83 7.37 21.72 -30.85
N GLN A 84 7.04 21.74 -32.14
CA GLN A 84 6.60 20.55 -32.89
C GLN A 84 7.66 19.44 -32.93
N ASN A 85 8.94 19.79 -33.12
CA ASN A 85 10.06 18.83 -33.10
C ASN A 85 10.74 18.73 -31.72
N GLY A 86 10.04 19.18 -30.67
CA GLY A 86 10.52 19.11 -29.31
C GLY A 86 10.45 17.72 -28.71
N PHE A 87 11.07 17.55 -27.54
CA PHE A 87 11.05 16.31 -26.76
C PHE A 87 10.69 16.60 -25.30
N ASN A 88 10.14 15.59 -24.64
CA ASN A 88 9.79 15.69 -23.23
C ASN A 88 11.02 15.53 -22.36
N ILE A 89 11.08 16.27 -21.26
CA ILE A 89 12.11 16.19 -20.24
C ILE A 89 11.48 15.52 -19.00
N PRO A 90 11.90 14.30 -18.64
CA PRO A 90 11.40 13.64 -17.44
C PRO A 90 12.01 14.26 -16.18
N GLN A 91 11.28 14.22 -15.07
CA GLN A 91 11.75 14.70 -13.79
C GLN A 91 11.50 13.68 -12.67
N VAL A 92 12.50 13.56 -11.79
CA VAL A 92 12.42 12.83 -10.52
C VAL A 92 12.60 13.85 -9.40
N THR A 93 11.60 14.01 -8.55
CA THR A 93 11.58 15.01 -7.48
C THR A 93 11.39 14.33 -6.13
N PRO A 94 12.23 14.62 -5.12
CA PRO A 94 11.96 14.19 -3.75
C PRO A 94 10.64 14.75 -3.24
N CYS A 95 9.83 13.91 -2.60
CA CYS A 95 8.54 14.31 -2.05
C CYS A 95 8.36 13.84 -0.60
N PRO A 96 9.20 14.33 0.33
CA PRO A 96 9.15 13.94 1.73
C PRO A 96 7.83 14.32 2.41
N GLU A 97 7.08 15.31 1.88
CA GLU A 97 5.78 15.75 2.41
C GLU A 97 4.74 14.63 2.42
N VAL A 98 4.87 13.64 1.54
CA VAL A 98 4.01 12.44 1.50
C VAL A 98 3.93 11.75 2.86
N ARG A 99 5.04 11.73 3.61
CA ARG A 99 5.14 11.06 4.91
C ARG A 99 4.17 11.63 5.94
N GLU A 100 3.96 12.95 5.91
CA GLU A 100 3.14 13.64 6.92
C GLU A 100 1.69 13.21 6.75
N TYR A 101 1.23 13.13 5.51
CA TYR A 101 -0.12 12.67 5.19
C TYR A 101 -0.31 11.17 5.43
N LEU A 102 0.68 10.33 5.09
CA LEU A 102 0.59 8.88 5.35
C LEU A 102 0.59 8.53 6.86
N LYS A 103 1.04 9.46 7.72
CA LYS A 103 0.98 9.30 9.19
C LYS A 103 -0.33 9.78 9.81
N MET A 104 -1.15 10.52 9.07
CA MET A 104 -2.46 10.95 9.54
C MET A 104 -3.43 9.76 9.64
N SER A 105 -4.41 9.87 10.53
CA SER A 105 -5.51 8.91 10.57
C SER A 105 -6.38 9.03 9.30
N PRO A 106 -7.09 7.96 8.90
CA PRO A 106 -8.06 8.05 7.82
C PRO A 106 -9.14 9.12 8.04
N GLU A 107 -9.56 9.32 9.30
CA GLU A 107 -10.55 10.33 9.67
C GLU A 107 -10.02 11.75 9.46
N ASP A 108 -8.78 12.01 9.88
CA ASP A 108 -8.13 13.31 9.67
C ASP A 108 -7.93 13.59 8.18
N LEU A 109 -7.49 12.59 7.41
CA LEU A 109 -7.36 12.69 5.95
C LEU A 109 -8.69 12.98 5.27
N HIS A 110 -9.78 12.35 5.73
CA HIS A 110 -11.11 12.57 5.17
C HIS A 110 -11.63 13.98 5.46
N SER A 111 -11.30 14.54 6.63
CA SER A 111 -11.69 15.91 7.00
C SER A 111 -10.88 17.00 6.29
N LEU A 112 -9.75 16.63 5.69
CA LEU A 112 -8.83 17.56 5.05
C LEU A 112 -9.38 18.00 3.67
N ASP A 113 -9.44 19.31 3.43
CA ASP A 113 -9.71 19.81 2.08
C ASP A 113 -8.56 19.41 1.15
N THR A 114 -8.86 18.59 0.13
CA THR A 114 -7.87 18.05 -0.81
C THR A 114 -7.10 19.14 -1.56
N ARG A 115 -7.67 20.34 -1.68
CA ARG A 115 -7.00 21.52 -2.27
C ARG A 115 -5.91 22.10 -1.38
N ARG A 116 -5.89 21.76 -0.10
CA ARG A 116 -4.87 22.20 0.87
C ARG A 116 -3.73 21.20 1.02
N ILE A 117 -3.84 20.01 0.43
CA ILE A 117 -2.76 19.02 0.38
C ILE A 117 -1.62 19.59 -0.46
N GLN A 118 -0.43 19.63 0.13
CA GLN A 118 0.73 20.27 -0.45
C GLN A 118 1.43 19.37 -1.48
N GLY A 119 2.05 20.01 -2.46
CA GLY A 119 2.95 19.36 -3.40
C GLY A 119 2.29 18.24 -4.19
N CYS A 120 3.06 17.19 -4.45
CA CYS A 120 2.58 16.05 -5.24
C CYS A 120 1.73 15.07 -4.41
N ALA A 121 1.72 15.18 -3.08
CA ALA A 121 0.98 14.26 -2.20
C ALA A 121 -0.53 14.19 -2.50
N ARG A 122 -1.12 15.27 -3.04
CA ARG A 122 -2.52 15.25 -3.49
C ARG A 122 -2.74 14.15 -4.53
N ARG A 123 -1.83 14.02 -5.51
CA ARG A 123 -1.93 13.02 -6.57
C ARG A 123 -1.81 11.61 -6.04
N LEU A 124 -0.96 11.39 -5.03
CA LEU A 124 -0.87 10.09 -4.37
C LEU A 124 -2.19 9.68 -3.71
N LEU A 125 -2.84 10.60 -3.00
CA LEU A 125 -4.02 10.30 -2.19
C LEU A 125 -5.33 10.31 -3.00
N CYS A 126 -5.42 11.16 -4.02
CA CYS A 126 -6.65 11.36 -4.79
C CYS A 126 -6.65 10.60 -6.12
N ASP A 127 -5.48 10.34 -6.72
CA ASP A 127 -5.37 9.85 -8.09
C ASP A 127 -4.73 8.45 -8.16
N ALA A 128 -4.67 7.70 -7.06
CA ALA A 128 -4.07 6.37 -7.02
C ALA A 128 -4.82 5.39 -7.92
N TYR A 129 -4.08 4.73 -8.82
CA TYR A 129 -4.61 3.73 -9.75
C TYR A 129 -4.11 2.32 -9.46
N MET A 130 -2.81 2.16 -9.16
CA MET A 130 -2.25 0.88 -8.73
C MET A 130 -1.31 1.08 -7.55
N CYS A 131 -1.50 0.27 -6.51
CA CYS A 131 -0.57 0.17 -5.37
C CYS A 131 0.23 -1.13 -5.49
N MET A 132 1.56 -1.02 -5.53
CA MET A 132 2.47 -2.13 -5.74
C MET A 132 3.14 -2.50 -4.41
N TYR A 133 2.99 -3.77 -4.03
CA TYR A 133 3.54 -4.31 -2.79
C TYR A 133 4.57 -5.38 -3.09
N GLN A 134 5.60 -5.46 -2.24
CA GLN A 134 6.64 -6.48 -2.34
C GLN A 134 6.95 -7.10 -0.97
N SER A 135 7.67 -8.23 -0.98
CA SER A 135 8.26 -8.76 0.25
C SER A 135 9.30 -7.77 0.79
N PRO A 136 9.34 -7.47 2.11
CA PRO A 136 10.36 -6.59 2.72
C PRO A 136 11.80 -7.07 2.55
N THR A 137 11.99 -8.33 2.13
CA THR A 137 13.30 -8.91 1.79
C THR A 137 13.78 -8.55 0.38
N MET A 138 12.92 -7.96 -0.46
CA MET A 138 13.20 -7.60 -1.85
C MET A 138 13.57 -6.13 -2.06
N SER A 139 13.55 -5.30 -1.02
CA SER A 139 13.99 -3.90 -1.11
C SER A 139 15.43 -3.86 -1.62
N LEU A 140 15.67 -3.14 -2.73
CA LEU A 140 16.96 -3.10 -3.45
C LEU A 140 18.12 -2.54 -2.58
N TYR A 141 17.81 -1.93 -1.44
CA TYR A 141 18.79 -1.35 -0.51
C TYR A 141 18.53 -1.86 0.91
N LYS A 142 19.59 -2.35 1.58
CA LYS A 142 19.57 -2.91 2.93
C LYS A 142 19.67 -1.85 4.01
#